data_AF-A0AA39DGF1-F1
#
_entry.id   AF-A0AA39DGF1-F1
#
_cell.length_a   1.000
_cell.length_b   1.000
_cell.length_c   1.000
_cell.angle_alpha   90.00
_cell.angle_beta   90.00
_cell.angle_gamma   90.00
#
_symmetry.space_group_name_H-M   'P 1'
#
loop_
_entity.id
_entity.type
_entity.pdbx_description
1 polymer ?
#
loop_
_entity_poly.entity_id
_entity_poly.type
_entity_poly.pdbx_seq_one_letter_code
_entity_poly.pdbx_strand_id
1 'polypeptide(L)'
;MARTKHLARKSRNRRRQSAATPASPASAGPSSTPSRRQTRTATDASPSTAGRQGQKKPFRYRPGTVALREIRRFQKTTHLLIPAAPFIRTVREISYFFAPEISRWTAEALVALQEAAEDYLIHLFEDAMLCAIHAKRVTLMKKDWELARRIGGKGQPW
;
A
#
# COMPACT_ATOMS: atom_id res chain seq x y z
N MET A 1 -3.40 -0.21 39.35
CA MET A 1 -2.89 -1.59 39.14
C MET A 1 -3.02 -1.96 37.66
N ALA A 2 -1.92 -2.48 37.11
CA ALA A 2 -1.68 -3.16 35.82
C ALA A 2 -2.54 -2.86 34.57
N ARG A 3 -1.92 -2.17 33.60
CA ARG A 3 -2.33 -2.11 32.18
C ARG A 3 -1.65 -3.25 31.41
N THR A 4 -2.36 -4.31 31.09
CA THR A 4 -1.87 -5.47 30.33
C THR A 4 -1.66 -5.09 28.85
N LYS A 5 -0.41 -5.14 28.39
CA LYS A 5 -0.04 -4.98 26.98
C LYS A 5 -0.08 -6.35 26.29
N HIS A 6 -0.96 -6.52 25.31
CA HIS A 6 -0.92 -7.66 24.40
C HIS A 6 0.30 -7.56 23.47
N LEU A 7 1.22 -8.53 23.53
CA LEU A 7 2.33 -8.68 22.61
C LEU A 7 1.99 -9.68 21.50
N ALA A 8 2.16 -9.27 20.25
CA ALA A 8 1.91 -10.10 19.06
C ALA A 8 2.97 -11.21 18.91
N ARG A 9 2.52 -12.45 18.71
CA ARG A 9 3.34 -13.65 18.46
C ARG A 9 3.97 -13.60 17.07
N LYS A 10 5.30 -13.53 17.01
CA LYS A 10 6.11 -13.60 15.78
C LYS A 10 6.18 -15.03 15.25
N SER A 11 5.66 -15.25 14.04
CA SER A 11 5.75 -16.53 13.31
C SER A 11 7.21 -16.87 12.95
N ARG A 12 7.64 -18.10 13.26
CA ARG A 12 8.97 -18.63 12.94
C ARG A 12 8.99 -19.18 11.52
N ASN A 13 9.90 -18.64 10.70
CA ASN A 13 10.13 -19.03 9.32
C ASN A 13 10.78 -20.43 9.28
N ARG A 14 10.06 -21.46 8.79
CA ARG A 14 10.59 -22.81 8.54
C ARG A 14 11.44 -22.80 7.26
N ARG A 15 12.76 -22.73 7.42
CA ARG A 15 13.72 -22.96 6.34
C ARG A 15 13.90 -24.48 6.19
N ARG A 16 13.36 -25.05 5.10
CA ARG A 16 13.57 -26.44 4.67
C ARG A 16 15.08 -26.72 4.53
N GLN A 17 15.58 -27.70 5.27
CA GLN A 17 16.89 -28.32 5.06
C GLN A 17 16.69 -29.57 4.21
N SER A 18 17.40 -29.67 3.10
CA SER A 18 17.49 -30.86 2.25
C SER A 18 18.58 -31.78 2.81
N ALA A 19 18.18 -32.99 3.22
CA ALA A 19 19.06 -34.03 3.75
C ALA A 19 19.68 -34.88 2.62
N ALA A 20 20.93 -35.28 2.84
CA ALA A 20 21.80 -36.04 1.95
C ALA A 20 21.54 -37.56 1.99
N THR A 21 21.91 -38.23 0.91
CA THR A 21 21.99 -39.71 0.76
C THR A 21 23.47 -40.15 0.79
N PRO A 22 23.84 -41.28 1.43
CA PRO A 22 25.22 -41.79 1.44
C PRO A 22 25.42 -43.07 0.59
N ALA A 23 26.60 -43.23 -0.04
CA ALA A 23 27.23 -44.52 -0.38
C ALA A 23 28.69 -44.33 -0.87
N SER A 24 29.63 -45.17 -0.40
CA SER A 24 31.10 -45.22 -0.64
C SER A 24 31.48 -46.24 -1.77
N PRO A 25 32.75 -46.68 -2.04
CA PRO A 25 34.12 -46.20 -1.71
C PRO A 25 35.21 -46.27 -2.87
N ALA A 26 36.42 -45.74 -2.57
CA ALA A 26 37.80 -46.13 -3.00
C ALA A 26 38.42 -45.74 -4.38
N SER A 27 39.57 -45.03 -4.38
CA SER A 27 40.94 -45.49 -4.81
C SER A 27 42.01 -44.37 -5.05
N ALA A 28 43.20 -44.57 -4.45
CA ALA A 28 44.63 -44.24 -4.78
C ALA A 28 45.17 -42.90 -5.38
N GLY A 29 45.96 -42.16 -4.55
CA GLY A 29 47.36 -41.65 -4.75
C GLY A 29 47.69 -40.41 -5.64
N PRO A 30 48.91 -39.77 -5.55
CA PRO A 30 49.74 -39.44 -4.38
C PRO A 30 50.37 -38.00 -4.37
N SER A 31 51.02 -37.64 -3.26
CA SER A 31 52.30 -36.88 -3.13
C SER A 31 52.36 -35.42 -2.58
N SER A 32 53.31 -35.27 -1.63
CA SER A 32 54.11 -34.11 -1.19
C SER A 32 53.69 -33.31 0.08
N THR A 33 54.44 -33.57 1.16
CA THR A 33 54.67 -32.70 2.35
C THR A 33 56.04 -32.01 2.16
N PRO A 34 56.40 -30.85 2.79
CA PRO A 34 56.72 -30.85 4.23
C PRO A 34 56.50 -29.52 5.02
N SER A 35 56.22 -29.69 6.33
CA SER A 35 56.85 -29.04 7.50
C SER A 35 56.84 -27.51 7.72
N ARG A 36 55.95 -27.10 8.65
CA ARG A 36 56.23 -26.44 9.95
C ARG A 36 57.11 -25.17 9.99
N ARG A 37 56.48 -24.05 10.42
CA ARG A 37 57.07 -23.14 11.41
C ARG A 37 56.00 -22.59 12.35
N GLN A 38 56.09 -22.97 13.62
CA GLN A 38 55.31 -22.42 14.72
C GLN A 38 55.93 -21.09 15.14
N THR A 39 55.13 -20.03 15.19
CA THR A 39 55.39 -18.86 16.04
C THR A 39 54.13 -18.59 16.83
N ARG A 40 54.17 -19.01 18.10
CA ARG A 40 53.18 -18.61 19.11
C ARG A 40 53.52 -17.17 19.49
N THR A 41 52.63 -16.23 19.18
CA THR A 41 52.58 -14.94 19.85
C THR A 41 51.24 -14.86 20.57
N ALA A 42 51.30 -14.98 21.90
CA ALA A 42 50.23 -14.59 22.78
C ALA A 42 50.15 -13.06 22.74
N THR A 43 49.08 -12.52 22.17
CA THR A 43 48.68 -11.13 22.39
C THR A 43 47.23 -11.15 22.83
N ASP A 44 47.10 -10.90 24.12
CA ASP A 44 45.94 -10.42 24.85
C ASP A 44 44.96 -9.65 23.94
N ALA A 45 43.76 -10.20 23.75
CA ALA A 45 42.66 -9.54 23.07
C ALA A 45 41.38 -9.81 23.87
N SER A 46 41.02 -8.81 24.67
CA SER A 46 39.81 -8.71 25.47
C SER A 46 38.55 -9.12 24.68
N PRO A 47 37.48 -9.61 25.35
CA PRO A 47 36.26 -10.01 24.68
C PRO A 47 35.64 -8.79 23.99
N SER A 48 35.68 -8.79 22.65
CA SER A 48 35.00 -7.78 21.85
C SER A 48 33.52 -7.83 22.20
N THR A 49 33.09 -6.76 22.86
CA THR A 49 31.73 -6.52 23.30
C THR A 49 30.78 -6.77 22.13
N ALA A 50 29.79 -7.64 22.36
CA ALA A 50 28.65 -7.85 21.48
C ALA A 50 27.92 -6.51 21.24
N GLY A 51 28.37 -5.77 20.23
CA GLY A 51 28.02 -4.38 20.01
C GLY A 51 27.14 -4.20 18.78
N ARG A 52 25.85 -3.94 19.04
CA ARG A 52 24.87 -3.30 18.15
C ARG A 52 24.51 -4.08 16.89
N GLN A 53 23.45 -4.87 16.98
CA GLN A 53 22.61 -5.20 15.82
C GLN A 53 22.18 -3.88 15.18
N GLY A 54 22.79 -3.54 14.05
CA GLY A 54 22.49 -2.32 13.30
C GLY A 54 20.99 -2.24 13.03
N GLN A 55 20.35 -1.17 13.51
CA GLN A 55 18.93 -0.92 13.26
C GLN A 55 18.73 -0.83 11.75
N LYS A 56 18.06 -1.83 11.17
CA LYS A 56 17.76 -1.85 9.73
C LYS A 56 16.93 -0.61 9.41
N LYS A 57 17.36 0.14 8.40
CA LYS A 57 16.62 1.31 7.89
C LYS A 57 15.17 0.91 7.59
N PRO A 58 14.17 1.75 7.92
CA PRO A 58 12.78 1.44 7.62
C PRO A 58 12.59 1.33 6.10
N PHE A 59 11.89 0.27 5.69
CA PHE A 59 11.59 0.04 4.28
C PHE A 59 10.59 1.07 3.76
N ARG A 60 10.86 1.66 2.59
CA ARG A 60 9.95 2.59 1.90
C ARG A 60 9.62 2.06 0.51
N TYR A 61 8.34 2.02 0.19
CA TYR A 61 7.88 1.68 -1.16
C TYR A 61 8.28 2.75 -2.17
N ARG A 62 8.55 2.35 -3.41
CA ARG A 62 8.78 3.30 -4.51
C ARG A 62 7.50 4.11 -4.78
N PRO A 63 7.63 5.39 -5.21
CA PRO A 63 6.48 6.17 -5.66
C PRO A 63 5.63 5.38 -6.66
N GLY A 64 4.30 5.50 -6.56
CA GLY A 64 3.35 4.74 -7.38
C GLY A 64 3.06 3.31 -6.90
N THR A 65 3.93 2.66 -6.12
CA THR A 65 3.70 1.27 -5.67
C THR A 65 2.48 1.14 -4.77
N VAL A 66 2.26 2.13 -3.89
CA VAL A 66 1.10 2.15 -2.98
C VAL A 66 -0.16 2.56 -3.76
N ALA A 67 -0.07 3.57 -4.63
CA ALA A 67 -1.18 4.02 -5.46
C ALA A 67 -1.74 2.89 -6.36
N LEU A 68 -0.88 2.11 -7.03
CA LEU A 68 -1.32 0.97 -7.85
C LEU A 68 -1.99 -0.13 -7.02
N ARG A 69 -1.60 -0.28 -5.75
CA ARG A 69 -2.22 -1.24 -4.84
C ARG A 69 -3.60 -0.77 -4.40
N GLU A 70 -3.75 0.52 -4.13
CA GLU A 70 -5.02 1.15 -3.78
C GLU A 70 -6.00 1.11 -4.95
N ILE A 71 -5.57 1.44 -6.18
CA ILE A 71 -6.40 1.35 -7.38
C ILE A 71 -6.96 -0.08 -7.55
N ARG A 72 -6.10 -1.10 -7.48
CA ARG A 72 -6.55 -2.51 -7.59
C ARG A 72 -7.49 -2.92 -6.45
N ARG A 73 -7.27 -2.39 -5.24
CA ARG A 73 -8.14 -2.66 -4.10
C ARG A 73 -9.53 -2.06 -4.34
N PHE A 74 -9.60 -0.78 -4.67
CA PHE A 74 -10.86 -0.06 -4.85
C PHE A 74 -11.63 -0.56 -6.08
N GLN A 75 -10.96 -0.94 -7.17
CA GLN A 75 -11.64 -1.56 -8.31
C GLN A 75 -12.22 -2.95 -8.01
N LYS A 76 -11.73 -3.65 -6.99
CA LYS A 76 -12.24 -4.97 -6.59
C LYS A 76 -13.42 -4.90 -5.63
N THR A 77 -13.62 -3.76 -4.97
CA THR A 77 -14.56 -3.62 -3.86
C THR A 77 -15.51 -2.47 -4.09
N THR A 78 -16.77 -2.62 -3.70
CA THR A 78 -17.83 -1.63 -3.96
C THR A 78 -18.26 -0.88 -2.69
N HIS A 79 -17.32 -0.61 -1.77
CA HIS A 79 -17.65 0.12 -0.55
C HIS A 79 -17.63 1.63 -0.80
N LEU A 80 -18.56 2.35 -0.19
CA LEU A 80 -18.59 3.81 -0.22
C LEU A 80 -17.29 4.39 0.37
N LEU A 81 -16.73 5.36 -0.34
CA LEU A 81 -15.43 5.98 -0.01
C LEU A 81 -15.60 7.33 0.70
N ILE A 82 -16.70 8.03 0.46
CA ILE A 82 -16.98 9.31 1.12
C ILE A 82 -17.52 9.01 2.54
N PRO A 83 -16.97 9.64 3.59
CA PRO A 83 -17.53 9.50 4.93
C PRO A 83 -18.98 10.02 4.97
N ALA A 84 -19.91 9.18 5.43
CA ALA A 84 -21.35 9.47 5.41
C ALA A 84 -21.73 10.74 6.19
N ALA A 85 -21.12 11.00 7.35
CA ALA A 85 -21.49 12.16 8.18
C ALA A 85 -21.24 13.52 7.48
N PRO A 86 -20.06 13.79 6.89
CA PRO A 86 -19.85 14.94 6.02
C PRO A 86 -20.82 15.01 4.83
N PHE A 87 -21.05 13.89 4.14
CA PHE A 87 -21.94 13.85 2.98
C PHE A 87 -23.39 14.22 3.34
N ILE A 88 -23.90 13.70 4.46
CA ILE A 88 -25.24 14.03 4.94
C ILE A 88 -25.36 15.52 5.31
N ARG A 89 -24.30 16.11 5.88
CA ARG A 89 -24.29 17.56 6.18
C ARG A 89 -24.37 18.39 4.91
N THR A 90 -23.60 18.04 3.88
CA THR A 90 -23.63 18.75 2.60
C THR A 90 -24.97 18.59 1.88
N VAL A 91 -25.58 17.40 1.92
CA VAL A 91 -26.92 17.19 1.35
C VAL A 91 -27.96 18.07 2.04
N ARG A 92 -27.92 18.13 3.38
CA ARG A 92 -28.85 18.97 4.16
C ARG A 92 -28.63 20.47 3.92
N GLU A 93 -27.38 20.91 3.81
CA GLU A 93 -27.02 22.30 3.49
C GLU A 93 -27.59 22.72 2.13
N ILE A 94 -27.36 21.91 1.10
CA ILE A 94 -27.90 22.15 -0.26
C ILE A 94 -29.43 22.12 -0.25
N SER A 95 -30.03 21.14 0.44
CA SER A 95 -31.48 21.01 0.51
C SER A 95 -32.13 22.21 1.19
N TYR A 96 -31.53 22.72 2.27
CA TYR A 96 -32.03 23.89 2.97
C TYR A 96 -31.98 25.15 2.10
N PHE A 97 -30.97 25.28 1.23
CA PHE A 97 -30.86 26.40 0.30
C PHE A 97 -31.94 26.37 -0.81
N PHE A 98 -32.22 25.20 -1.38
CA PHE A 98 -33.15 25.07 -2.52
C PHE A 98 -34.60 24.78 -2.13
N ALA A 99 -34.83 24.08 -1.02
CA ALA A 99 -36.13 23.61 -0.58
C ALA A 99 -36.21 23.57 0.97
N PRO A 100 -36.35 24.73 1.64
CA PRO A 100 -36.31 24.82 3.10
C PRO A 100 -37.43 24.04 3.80
N GLU A 101 -38.53 23.77 3.11
CA GLU A 101 -39.65 22.95 3.60
C GLU A 101 -39.27 21.48 3.86
N ILE A 102 -38.24 20.98 3.16
CA ILE A 102 -37.80 19.58 3.24
C ILE A 102 -36.74 19.42 4.33
N SER A 103 -37.20 19.27 5.57
CA SER A 103 -36.31 19.10 6.74
C SER A 103 -35.92 17.65 7.06
N ARG A 104 -36.72 16.68 6.59
CA ARG A 104 -36.57 15.25 6.91
C ARG A 104 -36.14 14.45 5.70
N TRP A 105 -35.19 13.55 5.91
CA TRP A 105 -34.64 12.65 4.92
C TRP A 105 -34.75 11.21 5.41
N THR A 106 -35.16 10.30 4.53
CA THR A 106 -35.08 8.87 4.81
C THR A 106 -33.62 8.40 4.72
N ALA A 107 -33.28 7.37 5.49
CA ALA A 107 -31.91 6.83 5.48
C ALA A 107 -31.53 6.28 4.10
N GLU A 108 -32.45 5.56 3.45
CA GLU A 108 -32.24 4.99 2.11
C GLU A 108 -32.02 6.06 1.04
N ALA A 109 -32.74 7.19 1.10
CA ALA A 109 -32.53 8.28 0.14
C ALA A 109 -31.12 8.89 0.27
N LEU A 110 -30.60 9.02 1.49
CA LEU A 110 -29.24 9.54 1.71
C LEU A 110 -28.17 8.58 1.17
N VAL A 111 -28.38 7.27 1.31
CA VAL A 111 -27.49 6.25 0.74
C VAL A 111 -27.55 6.26 -0.79
N ALA A 112 -28.75 6.29 -1.37
CA ALA A 112 -28.93 6.33 -2.82
C ALA A 112 -28.29 7.59 -3.45
N LEU A 113 -28.44 8.75 -2.80
CA LEU A 113 -27.74 9.98 -3.22
C LEU A 113 -26.23 9.82 -3.15
N GLN A 114 -25.71 9.17 -2.11
CA GLN A 114 -24.27 8.94 -1.97
C GLN A 114 -23.74 7.99 -3.05
N GLU A 115 -24.43 6.90 -3.30
CA GLU A 115 -24.07 5.94 -4.36
C GLU A 115 -24.02 6.61 -5.73
N ALA A 116 -25.07 7.37 -6.08
CA ALA A 116 -25.12 8.09 -7.36
C ALA A 116 -24.03 9.17 -7.46
N ALA A 117 -23.73 9.88 -6.37
CA ALA A 117 -22.70 10.90 -6.36
C ALA A 117 -21.28 10.30 -6.53
N GLU A 118 -20.98 9.21 -5.82
CA GLU A 118 -19.70 8.52 -5.94
C GLU A 118 -19.52 7.88 -7.33
N ASP A 119 -20.56 7.25 -7.86
CA ASP A 119 -20.55 6.66 -9.20
C ASP A 119 -20.28 7.71 -10.29
N TYR A 120 -20.97 8.87 -10.21
CA TYR A 120 -20.75 9.98 -11.12
C TYR A 120 -19.30 10.50 -11.07
N LEU A 121 -18.74 10.62 -9.86
CA LEU A 121 -17.35 11.07 -9.70
C LEU A 121 -16.36 10.06 -10.27
N ILE A 122 -16.57 8.76 -10.06
CA ILE A 122 -15.70 7.70 -10.60
C ILE A 122 -15.66 7.75 -12.13
N HIS A 123 -16.82 7.79 -12.78
CA HIS A 123 -16.88 7.91 -14.25
C HIS A 123 -16.21 9.20 -14.76
N LEU A 124 -16.37 10.31 -14.04
CA LEU A 124 -15.71 11.56 -14.42
C LEU A 124 -14.18 11.50 -14.23
N PHE A 125 -13.69 10.78 -13.21
CA PHE A 125 -12.26 10.51 -13.02
C PHE A 125 -11.69 9.65 -14.15
N GLU A 126 -12.45 8.67 -14.65
CA GLU A 126 -12.05 7.83 -15.79
C GLU A 126 -11.90 8.66 -17.06
N ASP A 127 -12.91 9.47 -17.39
CA ASP A 127 -12.89 10.39 -18.54
C ASP A 127 -11.71 11.38 -18.46
N ALA A 128 -11.50 11.98 -17.28
CA ALA A 128 -10.40 12.90 -17.05
C ALA A 128 -9.02 12.19 -17.11
N MET A 129 -8.94 10.93 -16.69
CA MET A 129 -7.70 10.16 -16.78
C MET A 129 -7.31 9.88 -18.24
N LEU A 130 -8.29 9.58 -19.10
CA LEU A 130 -8.07 9.45 -20.54
C LEU A 130 -7.53 10.76 -21.15
N CYS A 131 -8.06 11.91 -20.71
CA CYS A 131 -7.57 13.22 -21.13
C CYS A 131 -6.12 13.48 -20.68
N ALA A 132 -5.76 13.10 -19.46
CA ALA A 132 -4.39 13.23 -18.96
C ALA A 132 -3.40 12.35 -19.75
N ILE A 133 -3.79 11.09 -20.03
CA ILE A 133 -3.01 10.14 -20.83
C ILE A 133 -2.84 10.64 -22.26
N HIS A 134 -3.90 11.19 -22.87
CA HIS A 134 -3.83 11.81 -24.19
C HIS A 134 -2.79 12.93 -24.25
N ALA A 135 -2.65 13.71 -23.16
CA ALA A 135 -1.63 14.73 -23.01
C ALA A 135 -0.27 14.21 -22.50
N LYS A 136 -0.02 12.90 -22.55
CA LYS A 136 1.23 12.23 -22.12
C LYS A 136 1.59 12.46 -20.63
N ARG A 137 0.59 12.64 -19.77
CA ARG A 137 0.76 12.81 -18.31
C ARG A 137 0.12 11.65 -17.55
N VAL A 138 0.56 11.47 -16.30
CA VAL A 138 -0.02 10.52 -15.34
C VAL A 138 -0.77 11.23 -14.21
N THR A 139 -0.47 12.53 -13.99
CA THR A 139 -1.11 13.34 -12.96
C THR A 139 -2.29 14.11 -13.56
N LEU A 140 -3.46 13.93 -12.97
CA LEU A 140 -4.68 14.69 -13.29
C LEU A 140 -4.51 16.17 -12.94
N MET A 141 -5.05 17.03 -13.79
CA MET A 141 -5.05 18.48 -13.64
C MET A 141 -6.46 19.03 -13.91
N LYS A 142 -6.75 20.25 -13.43
CA LYS A 142 -8.05 20.93 -13.62
C LYS A 142 -8.52 20.93 -15.09
N LYS A 143 -7.60 21.18 -16.03
CA LYS A 143 -7.87 21.17 -17.47
C LYS A 143 -8.38 19.82 -18.00
N ASP A 144 -7.99 18.71 -17.37
CA ASP A 144 -8.45 17.37 -17.78
C ASP A 144 -9.92 17.17 -17.41
N TRP A 145 -10.34 17.70 -16.25
CA TRP A 145 -11.74 17.72 -15.82
C TRP A 145 -12.60 18.64 -16.68
N GLU A 146 -12.09 19.84 -16.97
CA GLU A 146 -12.79 20.80 -17.82
C GLU A 146 -13.00 20.24 -19.23
N LEU A 147 -11.97 19.59 -19.79
CA LEU A 147 -12.07 18.92 -21.09
C LEU A 147 -13.05 17.74 -21.05
N ALA A 148 -12.95 16.87 -20.04
CA ALA A 148 -13.85 15.73 -19.88
C ALA A 148 -15.32 16.16 -19.76
N ARG A 149 -15.60 17.21 -18.97
CA ARG A 149 -16.94 17.80 -18.85
C ARG A 149 -17.43 18.42 -20.15
N ARG A 150 -16.55 19.14 -20.85
CA ARG A 150 -16.89 19.81 -22.11
C ARG A 150 -17.27 18.82 -23.20
N ILE A 151 -16.50 17.75 -23.36
CA ILE A 151 -16.75 16.71 -24.37
C ILE A 151 -17.92 15.82 -23.94
N GLY A 152 -17.99 15.44 -22.67
CA GLY A 152 -19.02 14.54 -22.16
C GLY A 152 -20.40 15.18 -21.99
N GLY A 153 -20.56 16.48 -22.22
CA GLY A 153 -21.82 17.21 -21.97
C GLY A 153 -22.22 17.28 -20.49
N LYS A 154 -21.37 16.80 -19.58
CA LYS A 154 -21.62 16.72 -18.13
C LYS A 154 -21.27 18.07 -17.49
N GLY A 155 -22.28 18.89 -17.18
CA GLY A 155 -22.10 20.17 -16.48
C GLY A 155 -21.89 21.40 -17.37
N GLN A 156 -22.48 21.42 -18.57
CA GLN A 156 -22.66 22.66 -19.31
C GLN A 156 -23.65 23.55 -18.54
N PRO A 157 -23.29 24.78 -18.14
CA PRO A 157 -24.31 25.77 -17.90
C PRO A 157 -25.01 25.99 -19.24
N TRP A 158 -26.34 25.99 -19.22
CA TRP A 158 -27.21 26.35 -20.32
C TRP A 158 -26.71 27.58 -21.11
#